data_AF-A0A9N9HQ88-F1
#
_entry.id   AF-A0A9N9HQ88-F1
#
_cell.length_a   1.000
_cell.length_b   1.000
_cell.length_c   1.000
_cell.angle_alpha   90.00
_cell.angle_beta   90.00
_cell.angle_gamma   90.00
#
_symmetry.space_group_name_H-M   'P 1'
#
loop_
_entity.id
_entity.type
_entity.pdbx_description
1 polymer ?
#
loop_
_entity_poly.entity_id
_entity_poly.type
_entity_poly.pdbx_seq_one_letter_code
_entity_poly.pdbx_strand_id
1 'polypeptide(L)'
;GNHVMVFDWAEYGTLKQVYERQEIDWNKKLIIARDICSGLVYLHACQILHHDIRCESILVVDTAGSLDAKIANFDLSREENAQSREIKSLAELLPWLAPEKMRNKRIPYDVKCETYSFGMLLWELCHRRIPYAAWKGDTNRIQMHVLDGNREEIKFGLCTGIKSCFKKIIVKAWKDDPMTRPLLQEILYDLQILCERYSPTLPPQRPNDEELFESQMNVKEDLDDLEDDEFDVDEIEPIISLEEGLRAHQQKKHDIAWKCFDANAKLGNSRAKYWKGYYYHEGYHVKEDKRKAMELFKEAADEGVHEAQLRYASTLIKLDPTATKEFLEYLTRSAVNGNPTARFNLGNVYYQGKFDIPVDKKKGLKYLRLAAASDHQKALKMLRDNDEDINE
;
A
#
# COMPACT_ATOMS: atom_id res chain seq x y z
N GLY A 1 -28.99 3.94 26.63
CA GLY A 1 -28.50 2.56 26.48
C GLY A 1 -27.00 2.61 26.40
N ASN A 2 -26.31 1.62 26.96
CA ASN A 2 -24.85 1.52 26.77
C ASN A 2 -24.60 1.08 25.33
N HIS A 3 -24.07 1.98 24.51
CA HIS A 3 -23.58 1.62 23.19
C HIS A 3 -22.27 0.85 23.38
N VAL A 4 -22.16 -0.32 22.76
CA VAL A 4 -20.95 -1.15 22.76
C VAL A 4 -20.50 -1.36 21.33
N MET A 5 -19.20 -1.37 21.11
CA MET A 5 -18.58 -1.71 19.83
C MET A 5 -17.97 -3.12 19.94
N VAL A 6 -18.11 -3.93 18.89
CA VAL A 6 -17.57 -5.30 18.83
C VAL A 6 -16.56 -5.35 17.69
N PHE A 7 -15.35 -5.81 18.00
CA PHE A 7 -14.23 -5.95 17.07
C PHE A 7 -13.61 -7.34 17.20
N ASP A 8 -12.77 -7.71 16.23
CA ASP A 8 -11.92 -8.88 16.34
C ASP A 8 -10.99 -8.77 17.56
N TRP A 9 -10.71 -9.90 18.20
CA TRP A 9 -9.84 -9.96 19.36
C TRP A 9 -8.37 -9.73 18.96
N ALA A 10 -7.65 -8.95 19.76
CA ALA A 10 -6.21 -8.73 19.62
C ALA A 10 -5.48 -9.27 20.85
N GLU A 11 -4.98 -10.50 20.76
CA GLU A 11 -4.42 -11.26 21.89
C GLU A 11 -3.19 -10.63 22.55
N TYR A 12 -2.41 -9.83 21.81
CA TYR A 12 -1.26 -9.12 22.38
C TYR A 12 -1.60 -7.75 22.97
N GLY A 13 -2.82 -7.26 22.77
CA GLY A 13 -3.26 -5.94 23.22
C GLY A 13 -2.67 -4.80 22.40
N THR A 14 -2.42 -3.66 23.04
CA THR A 14 -1.88 -2.48 22.35
C THR A 14 -0.37 -2.62 22.12
N LEU A 15 0.17 -2.02 21.06
CA LEU A 15 1.60 -2.03 20.75
C LEU A 15 2.43 -1.48 21.91
N LYS A 16 1.88 -0.51 22.65
CA LYS A 16 2.46 -0.04 23.91
C LYS A 16 2.60 -1.17 24.94
N GLN A 17 1.53 -1.90 25.22
CA GLN A 17 1.59 -3.03 26.14
C GLN A 17 2.59 -4.09 25.68
N VAL A 18 2.73 -4.30 24.37
CA VAL A 18 3.71 -5.23 23.81
C VAL A 18 5.14 -4.77 24.09
N TYR A 19 5.50 -3.52 23.76
CA TYR A 19 6.87 -3.05 23.97
C TYR A 19 7.24 -2.88 25.45
N GLU A 20 6.25 -2.71 26.33
CA GLU A 20 6.44 -2.68 27.80
C GLU A 20 6.72 -4.08 28.36
N ARG A 21 6.15 -5.13 27.77
CA ARG A 21 6.32 -6.52 28.22
C ARG A 21 7.59 -7.16 27.67
N GLN A 22 7.97 -6.85 26.43
CA GLN A 22 9.10 -7.49 25.77
C GLN A 22 9.80 -6.57 24.77
N GLU A 23 11.06 -6.90 24.47
CA GLU A 23 11.79 -6.23 23.39
C GLU A 23 11.29 -6.71 22.02
N ILE A 24 11.09 -5.75 21.12
CA ILE A 24 10.70 -6.00 19.74
C ILE A 24 11.94 -5.84 18.85
N ASP A 25 12.29 -6.91 18.14
CA ASP A 25 13.39 -6.91 17.17
C ASP A 25 13.20 -5.85 16.08
N TRP A 26 14.31 -5.37 15.50
CA TRP A 26 14.28 -4.32 14.48
C TRP A 26 13.54 -4.73 13.20
N ASN A 27 13.61 -6.00 12.78
CA ASN A 27 12.85 -6.47 11.62
C ASN A 27 11.34 -6.43 11.90
N LYS A 28 10.93 -6.83 13.11
CA LYS A 28 9.53 -6.76 13.54
C LYS A 28 9.06 -5.31 13.66
N LYS A 29 9.88 -4.40 14.21
CA LYS A 29 9.57 -2.95 14.23
C LYS A 29 9.36 -2.39 12.83
N LEU A 30 10.17 -2.82 11.87
CA LEU A 30 10.04 -2.41 10.47
C LEU A 30 8.72 -2.87 9.85
N ILE A 31 8.33 -4.13 10.06
CA ILE A 31 7.03 -4.67 9.63
C ILE A 31 5.88 -3.89 10.27
N ILE A 32 5.92 -3.71 11.59
CA ILE A 32 4.91 -2.94 12.35
C ILE A 32 4.80 -1.50 11.81
N ALA A 33 5.92 -0.82 11.58
CA ALA A 33 5.94 0.53 11.03
C ALA A 33 5.30 0.60 9.63
N ARG A 34 5.63 -0.36 8.74
CA ARG A 34 5.02 -0.48 7.42
C ARG A 34 3.51 -0.67 7.51
N ASP A 35 3.05 -1.58 8.37
CA ASP A 35 1.62 -1.89 8.49
C ASP A 35 0.81 -0.71 9.01
N ILE A 36 1.33 0.00 10.02
CA ILE A 36 0.72 1.23 10.52
C ILE A 36 0.68 2.29 9.42
N CYS A 37 1.80 2.52 8.72
CA CYS A 37 1.86 3.52 7.65
C CYS A 37 0.90 3.18 6.50
N SER A 38 0.78 1.90 6.14
CA SER A 38 -0.17 1.39 5.15
C SER A 38 -1.61 1.68 5.56
N GLY A 39 -1.97 1.38 6.81
CA GLY A 39 -3.28 1.70 7.37
C GLY A 39 -3.59 3.20 7.33
N LEU A 40 -2.63 4.07 7.64
CA LEU A 40 -2.82 5.52 7.58
C LEU A 40 -3.02 6.02 6.14
N VAL A 41 -2.21 5.53 5.19
CA VAL A 41 -2.39 5.86 3.76
C VAL A 41 -3.77 5.44 3.27
N TYR A 42 -4.27 4.28 3.72
CA TYR A 42 -5.63 3.84 3.44
C TYR A 42 -6.69 4.78 4.02
N LEU A 43 -6.57 5.17 5.29
CA LEU A 43 -7.50 6.12 5.91
C LEU A 43 -7.52 7.47 5.17
N HIS A 44 -6.36 7.96 4.74
CA HIS A 44 -6.25 9.19 3.93
C HIS A 44 -6.94 9.06 2.58
N ALA A 45 -6.81 7.91 1.92
CA ALA A 45 -7.53 7.63 0.67
C ALA A 45 -9.06 7.63 0.88
N CYS A 46 -9.51 7.24 2.07
CA CYS A 46 -10.91 7.35 2.49
C CYS A 46 -11.30 8.75 3.01
N GLN A 47 -10.41 9.75 2.96
CA GLN A 47 -10.60 11.10 3.51
C GLN A 47 -10.93 11.09 5.01
N ILE A 48 -10.37 10.13 5.76
CA ILE A 48 -10.52 10.00 7.21
C ILE A 48 -9.19 10.35 7.88
N LEU A 49 -9.26 11.23 8.87
CA LEU A 49 -8.16 11.54 9.80
C LEU A 49 -8.47 10.88 11.14
N HIS A 50 -7.46 10.23 11.72
CA HIS A 50 -7.56 9.45 12.94
C HIS A 50 -7.42 10.29 14.22
N HIS A 51 -6.55 11.31 14.21
CA HIS A 51 -6.29 12.21 15.35
C HIS A 51 -5.61 11.62 16.60
N ASP A 52 -5.32 10.32 16.65
CA ASP A 52 -4.71 9.65 17.81
C ASP A 52 -3.65 8.62 17.38
N ILE A 53 -2.62 9.08 16.66
CA ILE A 53 -1.56 8.20 16.14
C ILE A 53 -0.46 8.01 17.18
N ARG A 54 -0.57 6.93 17.97
CA ARG A 54 0.38 6.53 19.04
C ARG A 54 0.41 5.02 19.21
N CYS A 55 1.40 4.45 19.89
CA CYS A 55 1.44 2.99 20.10
C CYS A 55 0.27 2.45 20.98
N GLU A 56 -0.40 3.30 21.77
CA GLU A 56 -1.63 2.92 22.50
C GLU A 56 -2.81 2.67 21.55
N SER A 57 -2.85 3.34 20.39
CA SER A 57 -3.91 3.22 19.39
C SER A 57 -3.65 2.13 18.35
N ILE A 58 -2.58 1.35 18.50
CA ILE A 58 -2.24 0.26 17.60
C ILE A 58 -2.46 -1.05 18.35
N LEU A 59 -3.26 -1.95 17.77
CA LEU A 59 -3.43 -3.31 18.25
C LEU A 59 -2.45 -4.24 17.54
N VAL A 60 -1.94 -5.22 18.28
CA VAL A 60 -1.04 -6.24 17.75
C VAL A 60 -1.77 -7.58 17.73
N VAL A 61 -1.77 -8.22 16.56
CA VAL A 61 -2.43 -9.51 16.32
C VAL A 61 -1.45 -10.51 15.71
N ASP A 62 -1.64 -11.78 16.01
CA ASP A 62 -1.03 -12.93 15.36
C ASP A 62 -1.87 -13.28 14.13
N THR A 63 -1.30 -13.07 12.95
CA THR A 63 -1.88 -13.57 11.72
C THR A 63 -0.95 -14.65 11.16
N ALA A 64 -1.29 -15.91 11.44
CA ALA A 64 -0.58 -17.09 10.96
C ALA A 64 0.93 -17.11 11.28
N GLY A 65 1.31 -16.69 12.50
CA GLY A 65 2.70 -16.62 12.96
C GLY A 65 3.42 -15.30 12.66
N SER A 66 2.74 -14.33 12.04
CA SER A 66 3.20 -12.96 11.83
C SER A 66 2.59 -12.00 12.86
N LEU A 67 3.41 -11.11 13.43
CA LEU A 67 2.93 -10.01 14.28
C LEU A 67 2.49 -8.85 13.38
N ASP A 68 1.19 -8.75 13.14
CA ASP A 68 0.60 -7.69 12.34
C ASP A 68 0.12 -6.55 13.24
N ALA A 69 0.28 -5.31 12.77
CA ALA A 69 -0.17 -4.11 13.47
C ALA A 69 -1.43 -3.52 12.81
N LYS A 70 -2.47 -3.31 13.60
CA LYS A 70 -3.76 -2.74 13.15
C LYS A 70 -4.06 -1.45 13.90
N ILE A 71 -4.48 -0.44 13.17
CA ILE A 71 -4.91 0.84 13.74
C ILE A 71 -6.27 0.65 14.42
N ALA A 72 -6.42 1.19 15.63
CA ALA A 72 -7.61 1.12 16.47
C ALA A 72 -7.84 2.45 17.20
N ASN A 73 -8.86 2.52 18.06
CA ASN A 73 -9.23 3.72 18.82
C ASN A 73 -9.71 4.89 17.94
N PHE A 74 -10.75 4.65 17.14
CA PHE A 74 -11.34 5.62 16.21
C PHE A 74 -12.26 6.67 16.88
N ASP A 75 -12.22 6.80 18.21
CA ASP A 75 -13.11 7.69 18.97
C ASP A 75 -12.95 9.18 18.59
N LEU A 76 -11.76 9.56 18.13
CA LEU A 76 -11.44 10.92 17.69
C LEU A 76 -11.44 11.07 16.16
N SER A 77 -11.61 9.97 15.43
CA SER A 77 -11.53 9.93 13.98
C SER A 77 -12.70 10.64 13.33
N ARG A 78 -12.43 11.29 12.19
CA ARG A 78 -13.46 12.03 11.43
C ARG A 78 -13.04 12.24 9.98
N GLU A 79 -14.02 12.53 9.14
CA GLU A 79 -13.77 12.98 7.77
C GLU A 79 -12.96 14.28 7.78
N GLU A 80 -12.08 14.44 6.80
CA GLU A 80 -11.17 15.59 6.65
C GLU A 80 -11.94 16.94 6.64
N ASN A 81 -13.14 16.95 6.06
CA ASN A 81 -13.99 18.14 5.93
C ASN A 81 -15.02 18.29 7.07
N ALA A 82 -15.00 17.42 8.09
CA ALA A 82 -15.95 17.48 9.19
C ALA A 82 -15.74 18.71 10.09
N GLN A 83 -16.82 19.13 10.77
CA GLN A 83 -16.74 20.23 11.74
C GLN A 83 -15.76 19.92 12.87
N SER A 84 -14.92 20.90 13.20
CA SER A 84 -13.98 20.80 14.32
C SER A 84 -14.72 20.64 15.65
N ARG A 85 -14.21 19.73 16.50
CA ARG A 85 -14.70 19.48 17.85
C ARG A 85 -13.56 19.57 18.86
N GLU A 86 -13.88 19.96 20.09
CA GLU A 86 -12.92 20.01 21.17
C GLU A 86 -12.56 18.59 21.64
N ILE A 87 -11.26 18.32 21.77
CA ILE A 87 -10.73 17.06 22.30
C ILE A 87 -10.51 17.24 23.80
N LYS A 88 -11.33 16.57 24.63
CA LYS A 88 -11.32 16.72 26.10
C LYS A 88 -10.00 16.28 26.74
N SER A 89 -9.31 15.30 26.16
CA SER A 89 -8.04 14.72 26.67
C SER A 89 -6.81 15.19 25.90
N LEU A 90 -6.80 16.40 25.32
CA LEU A 90 -5.67 16.90 24.52
C LEU A 90 -4.32 16.84 25.27
N ALA A 91 -4.32 16.98 26.59
CA ALA A 91 -3.12 16.86 27.42
C ALA A 91 -2.43 15.48 27.29
N GLU A 92 -3.20 14.41 27.10
CA GLU A 92 -2.69 13.04 26.93
C GLU A 92 -2.09 12.82 25.53
N LEU A 93 -2.58 13.55 24.53
CA LEU A 93 -2.11 13.48 23.14
C LEU A 93 -0.92 14.41 22.88
N LEU A 94 -0.70 15.40 23.75
CA LEU A 94 0.29 16.45 23.57
C LEU A 94 1.67 15.93 23.15
N PRO A 95 2.23 14.83 23.72
CA PRO A 95 3.56 14.37 23.32
C PRO A 95 3.70 13.97 21.84
N TRP A 96 2.60 13.65 21.16
CA TRP A 96 2.57 13.30 19.73
C TRP A 96 1.92 14.38 18.86
N LEU A 97 1.44 15.47 19.46
CA LEU A 97 0.71 16.52 18.76
C LEU A 97 1.67 17.39 17.93
N ALA A 98 1.26 17.77 16.72
CA ALA A 98 2.08 18.59 15.85
C ALA A 98 2.26 20.04 16.37
N PRO A 99 3.43 20.69 16.14
CA PRO A 99 3.75 22.02 16.65
C PRO A 99 2.75 23.11 16.24
N GLU A 100 2.24 23.08 15.01
CA GLU A 100 1.25 24.01 14.50
C GLU A 100 -0.07 23.95 15.30
N LYS A 101 -0.46 22.76 15.76
CA LYS A 101 -1.63 22.56 16.63
C LYS A 101 -1.38 23.04 18.05
N MET A 102 -0.14 22.94 18.54
CA MET A 102 0.26 23.53 19.83
C MET A 102 0.28 25.05 19.77
N ARG A 103 0.78 25.63 18.67
CA ARG A 103 0.91 27.08 18.46
C ARG A 103 -0.45 27.75 18.33
N ASN A 104 -1.35 27.14 17.55
CA ASN A 104 -2.70 27.64 17.37
C ASN A 104 -3.69 26.49 17.17
N LYS A 105 -4.49 26.24 18.21
CA LYS A 105 -5.51 25.19 18.20
C LYS A 105 -6.57 25.36 17.09
N ARG A 106 -6.73 26.58 16.54
CA ARG A 106 -7.68 26.89 15.47
C ARG A 106 -7.20 26.49 14.07
N ILE A 107 -5.91 26.25 13.86
CA ILE A 107 -5.40 25.74 12.58
C ILE A 107 -6.07 24.38 12.32
N PRO A 108 -6.66 24.12 11.15
CA PRO A 108 -7.25 22.81 10.84
C PRO A 108 -6.23 21.69 11.04
N TYR A 109 -6.70 20.54 11.50
CA TYR A 109 -5.87 19.34 11.57
C TYR A 109 -5.92 18.64 10.23
N ASP A 110 -4.77 18.24 9.69
CA ASP A 110 -4.62 17.69 8.35
C ASP A 110 -3.71 16.45 8.33
N VAL A 111 -3.45 15.92 7.14
CA VAL A 111 -2.55 14.78 6.92
C VAL A 111 -1.10 15.04 7.35
N LYS A 112 -0.66 16.31 7.39
CA LYS A 112 0.69 16.67 7.85
C LYS A 112 0.81 16.65 9.37
N CYS A 113 -0.29 16.88 10.09
CA CYS A 113 -0.38 16.60 11.52
C CYS A 113 -0.18 15.10 11.79
N GLU A 114 -0.82 14.21 11.01
CA GLU A 114 -0.68 12.75 11.18
C GLU A 114 0.71 12.25 10.83
N THR A 115 1.35 12.85 9.83
CA THR A 115 2.75 12.56 9.49
C THR A 115 3.68 12.86 10.68
N TYR A 116 3.48 13.99 11.36
CA TYR A 116 4.25 14.31 12.57
C TYR A 116 4.00 13.30 13.69
N SER A 117 2.73 12.99 13.97
CA SER A 117 2.37 12.03 15.02
C SER A 117 2.91 10.62 14.71
N PHE A 118 2.93 10.21 13.44
CA PHE A 118 3.56 8.96 13.02
C PHE A 118 5.08 8.95 13.30
N GLY A 119 5.79 10.06 13.03
CA GLY A 119 7.19 10.21 13.42
C GLY A 119 7.42 10.05 14.92
N MET A 120 6.54 10.64 15.74
CA MET A 120 6.59 10.49 17.20
C MET A 120 6.25 9.06 17.67
N LEU A 121 5.32 8.38 16.99
CA LEU A 121 5.01 6.97 17.22
C LEU A 121 6.21 6.06 16.91
N LEU A 122 6.89 6.27 15.77
CA LEU A 122 8.10 5.51 15.45
C LEU A 122 9.20 5.74 16.49
N TRP A 123 9.35 6.98 16.96
CA TRP A 123 10.28 7.29 18.04
C TRP A 123 9.92 6.54 19.33
N GLU A 124 8.64 6.52 19.71
CA GLU A 124 8.10 5.80 20.87
C GLU A 124 8.40 4.31 20.77
N LEU A 125 8.13 3.71 19.60
CA LEU A 125 8.38 2.29 19.33
C LEU A 125 9.87 1.94 19.46
N CYS A 126 10.76 2.82 18.99
CA CYS A 126 12.20 2.58 19.05
C CYS A 126 12.75 2.65 20.49
N HIS A 127 12.28 3.61 21.28
CA HIS A 127 12.78 3.88 22.62
C HIS A 127 11.96 3.21 23.73
N ARG A 128 10.83 2.58 23.37
CA ARG A 128 9.95 1.82 24.25
C ARG A 128 9.48 2.63 25.47
N ARG A 129 9.21 3.92 25.24
CA ARG A 129 8.73 4.85 26.25
C ARG A 129 7.92 5.96 25.60
N ILE A 130 6.96 6.49 26.37
CA ILE A 130 6.18 7.67 25.98
C ILE A 130 7.13 8.86 25.69
N PRO A 131 6.92 9.62 24.60
CA PRO A 131 7.68 10.83 24.33
C PRO A 131 7.57 11.83 25.49
N TYR A 132 8.68 12.45 25.84
CA TYR A 132 8.83 13.38 26.94
C TYR A 132 8.38 12.82 28.30
N ALA A 133 8.49 11.51 28.53
CA ALA A 133 8.06 10.84 29.77
C ALA A 133 8.63 11.48 31.05
N ALA A 134 9.83 12.07 31.00
CA ALA A 134 10.44 12.78 32.12
C ALA A 134 9.67 14.04 32.56
N TRP A 135 8.80 14.59 31.70
CA TRP A 135 7.98 15.77 31.94
C TRP A 135 6.49 15.42 31.98
N LYS A 136 6.15 14.16 32.29
CA LYS A 136 4.76 13.72 32.40
C LYS A 136 3.97 14.62 33.36
N GLY A 137 2.88 15.20 32.87
CA GLY A 137 2.02 16.13 33.61
C GLY A 137 2.40 17.61 33.46
N ASP A 138 3.60 17.93 32.96
CA ASP A 138 4.03 19.30 32.66
C ASP A 138 3.87 19.59 31.16
N THR A 139 2.60 19.77 30.76
CA THR A 139 2.21 20.04 29.37
C THR A 139 2.81 21.34 28.84
N ASN A 140 2.95 22.36 29.68
CA ASN A 140 3.52 23.65 29.30
C ASN A 140 5.00 23.51 28.93
N ARG A 141 5.77 22.72 29.70
CA ARG A 141 7.18 22.47 29.39
C ARG A 141 7.36 21.70 28.09
N ILE A 142 6.55 20.66 27.85
CA ILE A 142 6.56 19.92 26.57
C ILE A 142 6.24 20.87 25.42
N GLN A 143 5.18 21.65 25.56
CA GLN A 143 4.74 22.59 24.54
C GLN A 143 5.82 23.63 24.22
N MET A 144 6.40 24.29 25.21
CA MET A 144 7.48 25.27 25.00
C MET A 144 8.69 24.62 24.32
N HIS A 145 9.13 23.46 24.81
CA HIS A 145 10.27 22.75 24.24
C HIS A 145 10.08 22.42 22.75
N VAL A 146 8.89 21.91 22.38
CA VAL A 146 8.55 21.58 20.99
C VAL A 146 8.46 22.84 20.12
N LEU A 147 7.85 23.91 20.63
CA LEU A 147 7.70 25.18 19.91
C LEU A 147 9.02 25.95 19.73
N ASP A 148 10.00 25.71 20.60
CA ASP A 148 11.38 26.19 20.45
C ASP A 148 12.18 25.39 19.39
N GLY A 149 11.53 24.43 18.71
CA GLY A 149 12.12 23.61 17.65
C GLY A 149 12.87 22.38 18.15
N ASN A 150 12.86 22.12 19.46
CA ASN A 150 13.52 20.95 20.03
C ASN A 150 12.65 19.69 19.92
N ARG A 151 13.30 18.51 19.93
CA ARG A 151 12.64 17.20 19.85
C ARG A 151 13.30 16.23 20.84
N GLU A 152 12.66 15.09 21.06
CA GLU A 152 13.28 13.96 21.76
C GLU A 152 14.60 13.54 21.11
N GLU A 153 15.51 13.01 21.93
CA GLU A 153 16.81 12.56 21.45
C GLU A 153 16.70 11.16 20.83
N ILE A 154 17.44 10.91 19.74
CA ILE A 154 17.50 9.59 19.08
C ILE A 154 18.82 8.91 19.44
N LYS A 155 18.79 7.92 20.34
CA LYS A 155 19.99 7.17 20.79
C LYS A 155 19.91 5.70 20.39
N PHE A 156 20.51 5.35 19.26
CA PHE A 156 20.52 3.97 18.75
C PHE A 156 21.83 3.20 18.98
N GLY A 157 22.83 3.82 19.62
CA GLY A 157 24.20 3.28 19.66
C GLY A 157 24.78 3.28 18.23
N LEU A 158 25.33 2.14 17.79
CA LEU A 158 25.68 1.95 16.38
C LEU A 158 24.42 2.07 15.52
N CYS A 159 24.42 3.06 14.63
CA CYS A 159 23.24 3.49 13.87
C CYS A 159 23.35 3.08 12.39
N THR A 160 23.38 1.78 12.14
CA THR A 160 23.48 1.16 10.81
C THR A 160 22.16 0.47 10.41
N GLY A 161 22.01 0.09 9.15
CA GLY A 161 20.86 -0.68 8.64
C GLY A 161 19.50 -0.05 8.96
N ILE A 162 18.57 -0.86 9.50
CA ILE A 162 17.19 -0.45 9.85
C ILE A 162 17.18 0.75 10.80
N LYS A 163 18.09 0.81 11.78
CA LYS A 163 18.18 1.91 12.77
C LYS A 163 18.42 3.26 12.08
N SER A 164 19.34 3.28 11.12
CA SER A 164 19.67 4.49 10.34
C SER A 164 18.45 5.00 9.56
N CYS A 165 17.67 4.07 9.00
CA CYS A 165 16.49 4.37 8.22
C CYS A 165 15.36 4.93 9.08
N PHE A 166 15.09 4.30 10.23
CA PHE A 166 14.14 4.82 11.21
C PHE A 166 14.51 6.22 11.67
N LYS A 167 15.80 6.48 11.95
CA LYS A 167 16.28 7.82 12.30
C LYS A 167 15.95 8.85 11.22
N LYS A 168 16.20 8.51 9.95
CA LYS A 168 15.90 9.38 8.79
C LYS A 168 14.40 9.67 8.67
N ILE A 169 13.55 8.64 8.74
CA ILE A 169 12.08 8.78 8.65
C ILE A 169 11.57 9.65 9.79
N ILE A 170 11.96 9.36 11.05
CA ILE A 170 11.56 10.15 12.22
C ILE A 170 11.96 11.62 12.03
N VAL A 171 13.20 11.88 11.63
CA VAL A 171 13.72 13.25 11.46
C VAL A 171 12.99 14.05 10.38
N LYS A 172 12.59 13.40 9.28
CA LYS A 172 11.81 14.01 8.20
C LYS A 172 10.35 14.23 8.61
N ALA A 173 9.74 13.27 9.30
CA ALA A 173 8.34 13.30 9.68
C ALA A 173 8.04 14.37 10.75
N TRP A 174 8.93 14.58 11.72
CA TRP A 174 8.67 15.47 12.87
C TRP A 174 9.18 16.93 12.70
N LYS A 175 9.40 17.37 11.46
CA LYS A 175 9.85 18.75 11.17
C LYS A 175 8.84 19.79 11.67
N ASP A 176 9.32 20.98 12.06
CA ASP A 176 8.43 22.04 12.55
C ASP A 176 7.47 22.52 11.47
N ASP A 177 7.98 22.83 10.28
CA ASP A 177 7.18 23.24 9.13
C ASP A 177 6.45 22.04 8.50
N PRO A 178 5.10 22.01 8.51
CA PRO A 178 4.29 20.94 7.90
C PRO A 178 4.60 20.71 6.42
N MET A 179 4.97 21.77 5.68
CA MET A 179 5.22 21.69 4.24
C MET A 179 6.51 20.93 3.90
N THR A 180 7.45 20.86 4.85
CA THR A 180 8.71 20.13 4.70
C THR A 180 8.62 18.65 5.09
N ARG A 181 7.51 18.25 5.71
CA ARG A 181 7.27 16.84 6.06
C ARG A 181 6.93 16.06 4.80
N PRO A 182 7.42 14.82 4.62
CA PRO A 182 7.05 14.00 3.49
C PRO A 182 5.56 13.64 3.49
N LEU A 183 5.07 13.07 2.41
CA LEU A 183 3.76 12.41 2.39
C LEU A 183 3.86 11.04 3.07
N LEU A 184 2.77 10.55 3.69
CA LEU A 184 2.76 9.20 4.24
C LEU A 184 2.96 8.13 3.15
N GLN A 185 2.54 8.41 1.92
CA GLN A 185 2.81 7.55 0.77
C GLN A 185 4.31 7.44 0.48
N GLU A 186 5.07 8.52 0.62
CA GLU A 186 6.54 8.50 0.45
C GLU A 186 7.19 7.68 1.55
N ILE A 187 6.76 7.87 2.81
CA ILE A 187 7.26 7.08 3.94
C ILE A 187 6.93 5.59 3.77
N LEU A 188 5.71 5.26 3.32
CA LEU A 188 5.31 3.88 3.08
C LEU A 188 6.17 3.22 2.00
N TYR A 189 6.50 3.94 0.93
CA TYR A 189 7.38 3.45 -0.13
C TYR A 189 8.76 3.08 0.42
N ASP A 190 9.35 3.97 1.23
CA ASP A 190 10.65 3.73 1.88
C ASP A 190 10.59 2.50 2.79
N LEU A 191 9.54 2.37 3.61
CA LEU A 191 9.35 1.24 4.50
C LEU A 191 9.20 -0.09 3.73
N GLN A 192 8.54 -0.09 2.58
CA GLN A 192 8.38 -1.28 1.74
C GLN A 192 9.70 -1.73 1.13
N ILE A 193 10.51 -0.81 0.61
CA ILE A 193 11.86 -1.13 0.10
C ILE A 193 12.71 -1.75 1.22
N LEU A 194 12.64 -1.19 2.41
CA LEU A 194 13.39 -1.71 3.56
C LEU A 194 12.89 -3.10 3.96
N CYS A 195 11.58 -3.35 3.94
CA CYS A 195 11.02 -4.68 4.18
C CYS A 195 11.53 -5.68 3.13
N GLU A 196 11.58 -5.33 1.85
CA GLU A 196 12.12 -6.21 0.80
C GLU A 196 13.59 -6.57 1.06
N ARG A 197 14.39 -5.63 1.58
CA ARG A 197 15.83 -5.83 1.87
C ARG A 197 16.09 -6.65 3.13
N TYR A 198 15.41 -6.33 4.23
CA TYR A 198 15.72 -6.89 5.55
C TYR A 198 14.75 -7.97 6.02
N SER A 199 13.60 -8.10 5.36
CA SER A 199 12.60 -9.12 5.66
C SER A 199 11.99 -9.68 4.37
N PRO A 200 12.80 -10.28 3.47
CA PRO A 200 12.25 -10.97 2.32
C PRO A 200 11.39 -12.13 2.83
N THR A 201 10.08 -12.05 2.65
CA THR A 201 9.22 -13.21 2.84
C THR A 201 9.68 -14.29 1.85
N LEU A 202 10.13 -15.44 2.37
CA LEU A 202 10.23 -16.63 1.55
C LEU A 202 8.82 -16.88 0.95
N PRO A 203 8.72 -17.24 -0.34
CA PRO A 203 7.43 -17.51 -0.96
C PRO A 203 6.66 -18.55 -0.11
N PRO A 204 5.33 -18.44 0.01
CA PRO A 204 4.54 -19.29 0.87
C PRO A 204 4.73 -20.76 0.46
N GLN A 205 5.49 -21.50 1.26
CA GLN A 205 5.51 -22.94 1.16
C GLN A 205 4.18 -23.44 1.70
N ARG A 206 3.46 -24.23 0.90
CA ARG A 206 2.23 -24.89 1.33
C ARG A 206 2.52 -25.72 2.59
N PRO A 207 1.63 -25.71 3.60
CA PRO A 207 1.86 -26.50 4.80
C PRO A 207 1.66 -27.98 4.45
N ASN A 208 2.72 -28.78 4.61
CA ASN A 208 2.60 -30.20 4.86
C ASN A 208 3.16 -30.46 6.26
N ASP A 209 2.23 -30.77 7.15
CA ASP A 209 2.27 -31.67 8.32
C ASP A 209 3.56 -31.78 9.16
N GLU A 210 3.39 -31.42 10.44
CA GLU A 210 3.89 -32.09 11.65
C GLU A 210 5.35 -32.58 11.65
N GLU A 211 6.24 -31.71 12.15
CA GLU A 211 7.38 -31.97 13.05
C GLU A 211 8.51 -31.00 12.68
N LEU A 212 8.69 -29.93 13.46
CA LEU A 212 9.97 -29.24 13.75
C LEU A 212 9.69 -27.87 14.38
N PHE A 213 9.02 -27.88 15.54
CA PHE A 213 8.81 -26.68 16.35
C PHE A 213 9.62 -26.81 17.64
N GLU A 214 10.96 -26.78 17.52
CA GLU A 214 11.84 -26.58 18.69
C GLU A 214 13.29 -26.11 18.35
N SER A 215 13.63 -25.83 17.09
CA SER A 215 15.00 -25.40 16.71
C SER A 215 15.14 -23.94 16.27
N GLN A 216 14.10 -23.10 16.32
CA GLN A 216 14.17 -21.68 15.95
C GLN A 216 14.45 -20.72 17.13
N MET A 217 15.22 -21.17 18.11
CA MET A 217 15.79 -20.31 19.17
C MET A 217 17.32 -20.46 19.23
N ASN A 218 18.00 -20.08 18.14
CA ASN A 218 19.40 -19.62 18.16
C ASN A 218 19.85 -19.24 16.74
N VAL A 219 19.48 -18.04 16.29
CA VAL A 219 20.30 -17.32 15.33
C VAL A 219 20.67 -16.00 16.00
N LYS A 220 21.67 -16.08 16.85
CA LYS A 220 22.49 -14.92 17.22
C LYS A 220 23.38 -14.62 16.02
N GLU A 221 23.33 -13.34 15.63
CA GLU A 221 24.41 -12.58 14.99
C GLU A 221 24.97 -13.14 13.67
N ASP A 222 24.78 -12.36 12.60
CA ASP A 222 25.76 -12.08 11.52
C ASP A 222 25.03 -11.60 10.25
N LEU A 223 24.29 -10.49 10.37
CA LEU A 223 23.75 -9.73 9.23
C LEU A 223 24.33 -8.31 9.15
N ASP A 224 25.30 -7.98 10.02
CA ASP A 224 26.00 -6.69 10.04
C ASP A 224 27.12 -6.60 8.98
N ASP A 225 27.40 -7.68 8.23
CA ASP A 225 28.48 -7.75 7.22
C ASP A 225 28.01 -7.62 5.76
N LEU A 226 26.78 -7.13 5.51
CA LEU A 226 26.43 -6.69 4.16
C LEU A 226 27.12 -5.35 3.87
N GLU A 227 28.23 -5.40 3.12
CA GLU A 227 28.98 -4.24 2.64
C GLU A 227 28.03 -3.09 2.25
N ASP A 228 28.23 -1.96 2.93
CA ASP A 228 27.51 -0.70 2.75
C ASP A 228 27.77 -0.17 1.33
N ASP A 229 26.87 -0.47 0.41
CA ASP A 229 26.56 0.52 -0.63
C ASP A 229 25.92 1.71 0.11
N GLU A 230 26.73 2.75 0.33
CA GLU A 230 26.31 4.10 0.71
C GLU A 230 25.23 4.55 -0.28
N PHE A 231 23.97 4.24 0.03
CA PHE A 231 22.84 4.78 -0.71
C PHE A 231 22.78 6.26 -0.37
N ASP A 232 23.12 7.10 -1.35
CA ASP A 232 23.03 8.54 -1.27
C ASP A 232 21.54 8.94 -1.23
N VAL A 233 20.95 8.93 -0.03
CA VAL A 233 19.50 9.19 0.21
C VAL A 233 19.17 10.69 0.20
N ASP A 234 20.11 11.55 -0.20
CA ASP A 234 19.87 12.98 -0.36
C ASP A 234 19.08 13.31 -1.64
N GLU A 235 18.92 12.34 -2.55
CA GLU A 235 17.99 12.42 -3.69
C GLU A 235 16.67 11.67 -3.40
N ILE A 236 15.84 12.22 -2.51
CA ILE A 236 14.44 11.81 -2.43
C ILE A 236 13.74 12.37 -3.68
N GLU A 237 13.65 11.56 -4.73
CA GLU A 237 12.83 11.93 -5.87
C GLU A 237 11.34 11.85 -5.46
N PRO A 238 10.56 12.94 -5.60
CA PRO A 238 9.14 12.91 -5.30
C PRO A 238 8.45 11.83 -6.14
N ILE A 239 7.49 11.12 -5.53
CA ILE A 239 6.76 10.06 -6.23
C ILE A 239 5.99 10.70 -7.39
N ILE A 240 6.34 10.28 -8.60
CA ILE A 240 5.69 10.72 -9.83
C ILE A 240 4.25 10.17 -9.84
N SER A 241 3.28 11.05 -10.08
CA SER A 241 1.87 10.64 -10.12
C SER A 241 1.60 9.69 -11.28
N LEU A 242 0.59 8.81 -11.13
CA LEU A 242 0.24 7.85 -12.18
C LEU A 242 -0.10 8.54 -13.52
N GLU A 243 -0.71 9.71 -13.49
CA GLU A 243 -1.02 10.49 -14.71
C GLU A 243 0.25 10.98 -15.41
N GLU A 244 1.25 11.45 -14.66
CA GLU A 244 2.53 11.86 -15.21
C GLU A 244 3.30 10.65 -15.77
N GLY A 245 3.27 9.50 -15.09
CA GLY A 245 3.83 8.25 -15.62
C GLY A 245 3.17 7.81 -16.92
N LEU A 246 1.85 7.94 -17.03
CA LEU A 246 1.09 7.68 -18.26
C LEU A 246 1.46 8.63 -19.40
N ARG A 247 1.59 9.93 -19.11
CA ARG A 247 2.06 10.92 -20.10
C ARG A 247 3.50 10.63 -20.54
N ALA A 248 4.37 10.27 -19.60
CA ALA A 248 5.75 9.89 -19.90
C ALA A 248 5.81 8.65 -20.81
N HIS A 249 4.96 7.64 -20.55
CA HIS A 249 4.83 6.47 -21.43
C HIS A 249 4.40 6.87 -22.86
N GLN A 250 3.39 7.73 -23.00
CA GLN A 250 2.94 8.23 -24.31
C GLN A 250 4.05 8.99 -25.06
N GLN A 251 4.90 9.70 -24.32
CA GLN A 251 6.09 10.39 -24.85
C GLN A 251 7.30 9.48 -25.05
N LYS A 252 7.17 8.17 -24.81
CA LYS A 252 8.26 7.18 -24.87
C LYS A 252 9.42 7.48 -23.91
N LYS A 253 9.17 8.23 -22.84
CA LYS A 253 10.12 8.46 -21.74
C LYS A 253 10.03 7.30 -20.75
N HIS A 254 10.55 6.15 -21.17
CA HIS A 254 10.35 4.88 -20.48
C HIS A 254 10.96 4.84 -19.07
N ASP A 255 12.06 5.57 -18.83
CA ASP A 255 12.71 5.59 -17.51
C ASP A 255 11.82 6.27 -16.45
N ILE A 256 11.26 7.45 -16.78
CA ILE A 256 10.35 8.20 -15.90
C ILE A 256 9.07 7.41 -15.67
N ALA A 257 8.51 6.84 -16.73
CA ALA A 257 7.31 6.03 -16.64
C ALA A 257 7.55 4.77 -15.78
N TRP A 258 8.70 4.12 -15.93
CA TRP A 258 9.09 2.99 -15.09
C TRP A 258 9.22 3.37 -13.62
N LYS A 259 9.94 4.46 -13.29
CA LYS A 259 10.05 4.97 -11.92
C LYS A 259 8.66 5.21 -11.31
N CYS A 260 7.76 5.85 -12.06
CA CYS A 260 6.37 6.06 -11.64
C CYS A 260 5.63 4.73 -11.38
N PHE A 261 5.63 3.81 -12.35
CA PHE A 261 4.87 2.57 -12.23
C PHE A 261 5.44 1.63 -11.15
N ASP A 262 6.76 1.57 -10.99
CA ASP A 262 7.39 0.80 -9.92
C ASP A 262 7.02 1.35 -8.55
N ALA A 263 7.14 2.67 -8.37
CA ALA A 263 6.83 3.33 -7.10
C ALA A 263 5.36 3.18 -6.69
N ASN A 264 4.45 3.51 -7.60
CA ASN A 264 3.02 3.43 -7.32
C ASN A 264 2.54 1.97 -7.16
N ALA A 265 3.14 1.00 -7.86
CA ALA A 265 2.79 -0.41 -7.71
C ALA A 265 3.19 -0.97 -6.33
N LYS A 266 4.36 -0.57 -5.81
CA LYS A 266 4.79 -0.92 -4.45
C LYS A 266 3.80 -0.39 -3.41
N LEU A 267 3.30 0.84 -3.60
CA LEU A 267 2.24 1.43 -2.79
C LEU A 267 0.84 0.79 -2.94
N GLY A 268 0.72 -0.33 -3.66
CA GLY A 268 -0.53 -1.06 -3.81
C GLY A 268 -1.47 -0.48 -4.88
N ASN A 269 -1.03 0.47 -5.71
CA ASN A 269 -1.89 0.98 -6.78
C ASN A 269 -2.07 -0.07 -7.89
N SER A 270 -3.28 -0.62 -7.99
CA SER A 270 -3.65 -1.68 -8.95
C SER A 270 -3.36 -1.31 -10.40
N ARG A 271 -3.61 -0.06 -10.78
CA ARG A 271 -3.38 0.41 -12.15
C ARG A 271 -1.89 0.55 -12.44
N ALA A 272 -1.09 0.96 -11.45
CA ALA A 272 0.37 0.96 -11.56
C ALA A 272 0.93 -0.47 -11.65
N LYS A 273 0.40 -1.44 -10.88
CA LYS A 273 0.74 -2.87 -11.02
C LYS A 273 0.53 -3.36 -12.45
N TYR A 274 -0.61 -3.01 -13.07
CA TYR A 274 -0.86 -3.29 -14.49
C TYR A 274 0.23 -2.70 -15.41
N TRP A 275 0.56 -1.41 -15.26
CA TRP A 275 1.56 -0.77 -16.12
C TRP A 275 2.98 -1.31 -15.91
N LYS A 276 3.34 -1.63 -14.66
CA LYS A 276 4.58 -2.32 -14.33
C LYS A 276 4.64 -3.69 -15.01
N GLY A 277 3.55 -4.46 -14.95
CA GLY A 277 3.41 -5.73 -15.68
C GLY A 277 3.54 -5.54 -17.19
N TYR A 278 2.98 -4.46 -17.74
CA TYR A 278 3.10 -4.12 -19.16
C TYR A 278 4.55 -3.82 -19.56
N TYR A 279 5.33 -3.16 -18.71
CA TYR A 279 6.75 -2.89 -18.96
C TYR A 279 7.61 -4.16 -18.93
N TYR A 280 7.33 -5.09 -18.00
CA TYR A 280 7.94 -6.43 -18.04
C TYR A 280 7.51 -7.23 -19.28
N HIS A 281 6.26 -7.08 -19.72
CA HIS A 281 5.77 -7.79 -20.89
C HIS A 281 6.40 -7.28 -22.18
N GLU A 282 6.58 -5.98 -22.36
CA GLU A 282 7.10 -5.41 -23.61
C GLU A 282 8.63 -5.21 -23.60
N GLY A 283 9.26 -5.22 -22.42
CA GLY A 283 10.70 -5.01 -22.29
C GLY A 283 11.15 -3.56 -22.49
N TYR A 284 10.31 -2.56 -22.17
CA TYR A 284 10.58 -1.15 -22.48
C TYR A 284 11.70 -0.48 -21.66
N HIS A 285 11.98 -0.95 -20.45
CA HIS A 285 12.99 -0.39 -19.54
C HIS A 285 13.72 -1.50 -18.80
N VAL A 286 12.95 -2.50 -18.34
CA VAL A 286 13.44 -3.76 -17.79
C VAL A 286 13.48 -4.82 -18.88
N LYS A 287 14.35 -5.83 -18.71
CA LYS A 287 14.36 -7.01 -19.59
C LYS A 287 12.99 -7.68 -19.58
N GLU A 288 12.57 -8.16 -20.75
CA GLU A 288 11.30 -8.88 -20.89
C GLU A 288 11.24 -10.07 -19.92
N ASP A 289 10.16 -10.12 -19.14
CA ASP A 289 9.82 -11.24 -18.24
C ASP A 289 8.31 -11.49 -18.26
N LYS A 290 7.89 -12.44 -19.10
CA LYS A 290 6.47 -12.78 -19.29
C LYS A 290 5.84 -13.37 -18.03
N ARG A 291 6.61 -14.08 -17.20
CA ARG A 291 6.07 -14.70 -15.97
C ARG A 291 5.78 -13.62 -14.93
N LYS A 292 6.74 -12.73 -14.68
CA LYS A 292 6.56 -11.60 -13.77
C LYS A 292 5.46 -10.64 -14.24
N ALA A 293 5.36 -10.41 -15.55
CA ALA A 293 4.25 -9.67 -16.13
C ALA A 293 2.89 -10.33 -15.84
N MET A 294 2.80 -11.66 -15.99
CA MET A 294 1.56 -12.40 -15.73
C MET A 294 1.14 -12.34 -14.26
N GLU A 295 2.09 -12.46 -13.32
CA GLU A 295 1.84 -12.29 -11.88
C GLU A 295 1.27 -10.90 -11.56
N LEU A 296 1.92 -9.84 -12.06
CA LEU A 296 1.44 -8.46 -11.89
C LEU A 296 0.08 -8.19 -12.54
N PHE A 297 -0.18 -8.77 -13.72
CA PHE A 297 -1.49 -8.69 -14.34
C PHE A 297 -2.55 -9.41 -13.52
N LYS A 298 -2.23 -10.55 -12.90
CA LYS A 298 -3.16 -11.29 -12.05
C LYS A 298 -3.55 -10.50 -10.81
N GLU A 299 -2.58 -9.94 -10.09
CA GLU A 299 -2.84 -9.09 -8.93
C GLU A 299 -3.74 -7.91 -9.28
N ALA A 300 -3.37 -7.14 -10.31
CA ALA A 300 -4.18 -6.00 -10.75
C ALA A 300 -5.57 -6.43 -11.26
N ALA A 301 -5.69 -7.61 -11.87
CA ALA A 301 -6.95 -8.14 -12.36
C ALA A 301 -7.91 -8.53 -11.22
N ASP A 302 -7.37 -9.11 -10.14
CA ASP A 302 -8.10 -9.46 -8.93
C ASP A 302 -8.62 -8.22 -8.20
N GLU A 303 -7.84 -7.12 -8.25
CA GLU A 303 -8.21 -5.80 -7.73
C GLU A 303 -9.16 -5.02 -8.67
N GLY A 304 -9.60 -5.62 -9.80
CA GLY A 304 -10.66 -5.09 -10.65
C GLY A 304 -10.22 -4.28 -11.89
N VAL A 305 -8.91 -4.16 -12.15
CA VAL A 305 -8.39 -3.41 -13.31
C VAL A 305 -8.73 -4.13 -14.61
N HIS A 306 -9.63 -3.56 -15.41
CA HIS A 306 -10.18 -4.25 -16.58
C HIS A 306 -9.16 -4.47 -17.70
N GLU A 307 -8.15 -3.61 -17.87
CA GLU A 307 -7.04 -3.86 -18.79
C GLU A 307 -6.17 -5.04 -18.33
N ALA A 308 -5.94 -5.17 -17.03
CA ALA A 308 -5.19 -6.27 -16.45
C ALA A 308 -5.94 -7.59 -16.61
N GLN A 309 -7.25 -7.61 -16.35
CA GLN A 309 -8.10 -8.78 -16.55
C GLN A 309 -8.03 -9.30 -18.00
N LEU A 310 -8.09 -8.41 -18.99
CA LEU A 310 -7.95 -8.76 -20.40
C LEU A 310 -6.56 -9.34 -20.71
N ARG A 311 -5.49 -8.69 -20.21
CA ARG A 311 -4.12 -9.13 -20.47
C ARG A 311 -3.79 -10.44 -19.78
N TYR A 312 -4.20 -10.62 -18.54
CA TYR A 312 -4.07 -11.88 -17.81
C TYR A 312 -4.77 -13.02 -18.58
N ALA A 313 -6.05 -12.85 -18.93
CA ALA A 313 -6.80 -13.86 -19.69
C ALA A 313 -6.09 -14.19 -21.03
N SER A 314 -5.65 -13.18 -21.76
CA SER A 314 -4.98 -13.36 -23.05
C SER A 314 -3.62 -14.05 -22.95
N THR A 315 -2.90 -13.86 -21.84
CA THR A 315 -1.62 -14.53 -21.57
C THR A 315 -1.85 -15.96 -21.10
N LEU A 316 -2.80 -16.17 -20.19
CA LEU A 316 -3.17 -17.48 -19.64
C LEU A 316 -3.51 -18.48 -20.75
N ILE A 317 -4.43 -18.13 -21.64
CA ILE A 317 -4.89 -19.07 -22.69
C ILE A 317 -3.82 -19.39 -23.74
N LYS A 318 -2.79 -18.54 -23.88
CA LYS A 318 -1.64 -18.81 -24.76
C LYS A 318 -0.65 -19.79 -24.14
N LEU A 319 -0.48 -19.71 -22.82
CA LEU A 319 0.43 -20.57 -22.06
C LEU A 319 -0.21 -21.93 -21.77
N ASP A 320 -1.49 -21.92 -21.40
CA ASP A 320 -2.29 -23.10 -21.14
C ASP A 320 -3.62 -23.00 -21.91
N PRO A 321 -3.70 -23.57 -23.12
CA PRO A 321 -4.94 -23.64 -23.89
C PRO A 321 -6.09 -24.39 -23.21
N THR A 322 -5.81 -25.18 -22.16
CA THR A 322 -6.82 -25.94 -21.42
C THR A 322 -7.46 -25.15 -20.28
N ALA A 323 -6.88 -24.00 -19.89
CA ALA A 323 -7.38 -23.11 -18.83
C ALA A 323 -8.61 -22.28 -19.26
N THR A 324 -9.51 -22.88 -20.06
CA THR A 324 -10.64 -22.22 -20.73
C THR A 324 -11.64 -21.60 -19.75
N LYS A 325 -11.88 -22.26 -18.61
CA LYS A 325 -12.78 -21.77 -17.55
C LYS A 325 -12.29 -20.45 -16.94
N GLU A 326 -11.04 -20.41 -16.50
CA GLU A 326 -10.44 -19.23 -15.89
C GLU A 326 -10.24 -18.11 -16.92
N PHE A 327 -9.80 -18.45 -18.13
CA PHE A 327 -9.75 -17.52 -19.26
C PHE A 327 -11.10 -16.82 -19.47
N LEU A 328 -12.19 -17.59 -19.54
CA LEU A 328 -13.52 -17.07 -19.79
C LEU A 328 -14.02 -16.21 -18.63
N GLU A 329 -13.68 -16.56 -17.40
CA GLU A 329 -14.00 -15.79 -16.20
C GLU A 329 -13.37 -14.40 -16.24
N TYR A 330 -12.04 -14.30 -16.40
CA TYR A 330 -11.34 -13.01 -16.45
C TYR A 330 -11.73 -12.18 -17.66
N LEU A 331 -11.92 -12.82 -18.82
CA LEU A 331 -12.38 -12.12 -20.02
C LEU A 331 -13.79 -11.54 -19.82
N THR A 332 -14.67 -12.29 -19.15
CA THR A 332 -16.02 -11.82 -18.79
C THR A 332 -15.97 -10.66 -17.81
N ARG A 333 -15.16 -10.75 -16.75
CA ARG A 333 -14.97 -9.64 -15.80
C ARG A 333 -14.52 -8.36 -16.51
N SER A 334 -13.53 -8.47 -17.39
CA SER A 334 -13.02 -7.34 -18.17
C SER A 334 -14.10 -6.71 -19.08
N ALA A 335 -14.89 -7.55 -19.76
CA ALA A 335 -15.95 -7.10 -20.65
C ALA A 335 -17.10 -6.41 -19.89
N VAL A 336 -17.46 -6.93 -18.72
CA VAL A 336 -18.47 -6.32 -17.82
C VAL A 336 -17.96 -4.98 -17.27
N ASN A 337 -16.67 -4.90 -16.90
CA ASN A 337 -16.03 -3.69 -16.39
C ASN A 337 -15.71 -2.63 -17.46
N GLY A 338 -16.27 -2.75 -18.67
CA GLY A 338 -16.22 -1.67 -19.65
C GLY A 338 -15.24 -1.86 -20.80
N ASN A 339 -14.36 -2.86 -20.76
CA ASN A 339 -13.27 -2.96 -21.74
C ASN A 339 -13.80 -3.33 -23.15
N PRO A 340 -13.70 -2.43 -24.17
CA PRO A 340 -14.24 -2.70 -25.51
C PRO A 340 -13.55 -3.86 -26.23
N THR A 341 -12.25 -4.04 -25.99
CA THR A 341 -11.47 -5.13 -26.59
C THR A 341 -11.88 -6.47 -25.98
N ALA A 342 -12.13 -6.51 -24.66
CA ALA A 342 -12.62 -7.71 -23.99
C ALA A 342 -14.02 -8.09 -24.44
N ARG A 343 -14.92 -7.11 -24.62
CA ARG A 343 -16.27 -7.34 -25.18
C ARG A 343 -16.20 -7.94 -26.58
N PHE A 344 -15.35 -7.39 -27.46
CA PHE A 344 -15.14 -7.96 -28.79
C PHE A 344 -14.60 -9.39 -28.72
N ASN A 345 -13.57 -9.63 -27.91
CA ASN A 345 -12.96 -10.96 -27.76
C ASN A 345 -13.97 -11.98 -27.23
N LEU A 346 -14.75 -11.62 -26.21
CA LEU A 346 -15.78 -12.48 -25.62
C LEU A 346 -16.91 -12.76 -26.62
N GLY A 347 -17.34 -11.74 -27.35
CA GLY A 347 -18.31 -11.87 -28.42
C GLY A 347 -17.84 -12.84 -29.51
N ASN A 348 -16.59 -12.70 -29.94
CA ASN A 348 -15.98 -13.59 -30.93
C ASN A 348 -15.84 -15.03 -30.43
N VAL A 349 -15.49 -15.23 -29.16
CA VAL A 349 -15.40 -16.56 -28.52
C VAL A 349 -16.75 -17.27 -28.61
N TYR A 350 -17.84 -16.62 -28.20
CA TYR A 350 -19.18 -17.24 -28.25
C TYR A 350 -19.74 -17.34 -29.66
N TYR A 351 -19.48 -16.37 -30.53
CA TYR A 351 -20.02 -16.37 -31.90
C TYR A 351 -19.42 -17.47 -32.77
N GLN A 352 -18.11 -17.73 -32.63
CA GLN A 352 -17.39 -18.73 -33.43
C GLN A 352 -17.16 -20.06 -32.71
N GLY A 353 -17.40 -20.13 -31.40
CA GLY A 353 -17.15 -21.34 -30.58
C GLY A 353 -15.67 -21.67 -30.44
N LYS A 354 -14.88 -20.72 -29.92
CA LYS A 354 -13.42 -20.87 -29.75
C LYS A 354 -13.03 -21.47 -28.39
N PHE A 355 -11.85 -22.08 -28.33
CA PHE A 355 -11.27 -22.63 -27.08
C PHE A 355 -12.20 -23.66 -26.41
N ASP A 356 -12.79 -24.56 -27.20
CA ASP A 356 -13.75 -25.58 -26.75
C ASP A 356 -15.00 -25.02 -26.05
N ILE A 357 -15.30 -23.73 -26.25
CA ILE A 357 -16.52 -23.10 -25.76
C ILE A 357 -17.61 -23.29 -26.82
N PRO A 358 -18.79 -23.83 -26.48
CA PRO A 358 -19.88 -24.00 -27.44
C PRO A 358 -20.32 -22.69 -28.08
N VAL A 359 -20.73 -22.77 -29.34
CA VAL A 359 -21.30 -21.63 -30.07
C VAL A 359 -22.58 -21.17 -29.38
N ASP A 360 -22.62 -19.89 -29.03
CA ASP A 360 -23.79 -19.17 -28.57
C ASP A 360 -23.87 -17.84 -29.33
N LYS A 361 -24.45 -17.89 -30.53
CA LYS A 361 -24.54 -16.72 -31.42
C LYS A 361 -25.25 -15.54 -30.76
N LYS A 362 -26.31 -15.80 -29.98
CA LYS A 362 -27.08 -14.77 -29.31
C LYS A 362 -26.22 -14.02 -28.28
N LYS A 363 -25.49 -14.77 -27.44
CA LYS A 363 -24.56 -14.18 -26.46
C LYS A 363 -23.36 -13.51 -27.14
N GLY A 364 -22.85 -14.11 -28.21
CA GLY A 364 -21.78 -13.56 -29.04
C GLY A 364 -22.14 -12.20 -29.63
N LEU A 365 -23.29 -12.10 -30.30
CA LEU A 365 -23.82 -10.87 -30.88
C LEU A 365 -24.04 -9.79 -29.82
N LYS A 366 -24.60 -10.15 -28.65
CA LYS A 366 -24.77 -9.21 -27.54
C LYS A 366 -23.45 -8.50 -27.19
N TYR A 367 -22.36 -9.25 -27.01
CA TYR A 367 -21.06 -8.65 -26.67
C TYR A 367 -20.40 -7.92 -27.85
N LEU A 368 -20.58 -8.39 -29.08
CA LEU A 368 -20.11 -7.69 -30.29
C LEU A 368 -20.79 -6.33 -30.45
N ARG A 369 -22.11 -6.24 -30.22
CA ARG A 369 -22.85 -4.98 -30.23
C ARG A 369 -22.40 -4.04 -29.11
N LEU A 370 -22.19 -4.56 -27.90
CA LEU A 370 -21.62 -3.77 -26.79
C LEU A 370 -20.22 -3.23 -27.10
N ALA A 371 -19.39 -3.98 -27.85
CA ALA A 371 -18.09 -3.50 -28.32
C ALA A 371 -18.22 -2.45 -29.43
N ALA A 372 -19.14 -2.67 -30.37
CA ALA A 372 -19.43 -1.75 -31.47
C ALA A 372 -19.98 -0.40 -30.97
N ALA A 373 -20.81 -0.41 -29.93
CA ALA A 373 -21.30 0.79 -29.25
C ALA A 373 -20.17 1.61 -28.56
N SER A 374 -18.98 1.02 -28.41
CA SER A 374 -17.76 1.70 -27.95
C SER A 374 -16.78 1.97 -29.11
N ASP A 375 -17.28 2.08 -30.34
CA ASP A 375 -16.54 2.32 -31.58
C ASP A 375 -15.42 1.30 -31.90
N HIS A 376 -15.54 0.08 -31.38
CA HIS A 376 -14.55 -0.96 -31.62
C HIS A 376 -14.59 -1.44 -33.08
N GLN A 377 -13.63 -0.98 -33.89
CA GLN A 377 -13.60 -1.16 -35.35
C GLN A 377 -13.73 -2.61 -35.82
N LYS A 378 -13.08 -3.56 -35.13
CA LYS A 378 -13.18 -4.99 -35.51
C LYS A 378 -14.57 -5.56 -35.24
N ALA A 379 -15.28 -5.05 -34.23
CA ALA A 379 -16.64 -5.49 -33.91
C ALA A 379 -17.62 -4.94 -34.96
N LEU A 380 -17.50 -3.64 -35.28
CA LEU A 380 -18.28 -3.00 -36.36
C LEU A 380 -18.11 -3.73 -37.69
N LYS A 381 -16.87 -4.04 -38.06
CA LYS A 381 -16.58 -4.81 -39.27
C LYS A 381 -17.21 -6.21 -39.22
N MET A 382 -17.05 -6.93 -38.11
CA MET A 382 -17.59 -8.28 -37.97
C MET A 382 -19.12 -8.32 -38.05
N LEU A 383 -19.83 -7.34 -37.47
CA LEU A 383 -21.28 -7.26 -37.58
C LEU A 383 -21.73 -6.96 -39.03
N ARG A 384 -21.06 -6.02 -39.71
CA ARG A 384 -21.33 -5.70 -41.13
C ARG A 384 -21.08 -6.88 -42.06
N ASP A 385 -19.96 -7.58 -41.89
CA ASP A 385 -19.57 -8.71 -42.74
C ASP A 385 -20.51 -9.92 -42.58
N ASN A 386 -21.35 -9.96 -41.54
CA ASN A 386 -22.32 -11.03 -41.28
C ASN A 386 -23.79 -10.56 -41.42
N ASP A 387 -24.04 -9.37 -41.98
CA ASP A 387 -25.38 -8.77 -42.14
C ASP A 387 -26.20 -8.67 -40.83
N GLU A 388 -25.52 -8.45 -39.70
CA GLU A 388 -26.14 -8.36 -38.37
C GLU A 388 -26.48 -6.91 -38.00
N ASP A 389 -27.69 -6.64 -37.50
CA ASP A 389 -28.08 -5.29 -37.06
C ASP A 389 -27.25 -4.85 -35.83
N ILE A 390 -26.72 -3.64 -35.91
CA ILE A 390 -25.90 -3.01 -34.87
C ILE A 390 -26.79 -2.37 -33.79
N ASN A 391 -28.05 -2.05 -34.10
CA ASN A 391 -28.96 -1.28 -33.23
C ASN A 391 -30.01 -2.12 -32.47
N GLU A 392 -30.02 -3.45 -32.65
CA GLU A 392 -30.85 -4.39 -31.86
C GLU A 392 -30.28 -4.69 -30.47
#